data_AF-A0A356TKS7-F1
#
_entry.id   AF-A0A356TKS7-F1
#
_cell.length_a   1.000
_cell.length_b   1.000
_cell.length_c   1.000
_cell.angle_alpha   90.00
_cell.angle_beta   90.00
_cell.angle_gamma   90.00
#
_symmetry.space_group_name_H-M   'P 1'
#
loop_
_entity.id
_entity.type
_entity.pdbx_description
1 polymer ?
#
loop_
_entity_poly.entity_id
_entity_poly.type
_entity_poly.pdbx_seq_one_letter_code
_entity_poly.pdbx_strand_id
1 'polypeptide(L)'
;MPSLDAALGVLFGLALGLGGAAVWIGRHTRRVWREQLELETRLRRVVVPVLERRADVLGVPPSERGVSVEGAVPLTLALAAAIKKQEESVDLPFGDTVEVARAELDRELESRPRRPEET
;
A
#
# COMPACT_ATOMS: atom_id res chain seq x y z
N MET A 1 -37.96 -44.46 -4.65
CA MET A 1 -38.04 -43.60 -3.45
C MET A 1 -36.86 -43.92 -2.57
N PRO A 2 -35.95 -42.99 -2.26
CA PRO A 2 -34.83 -43.28 -1.36
C PRO A 2 -35.36 -43.65 0.03
N SER A 3 -34.73 -44.65 0.67
CA SER A 3 -35.10 -45.08 2.03
C SER A 3 -34.78 -43.97 3.03
N LEU A 4 -35.58 -43.91 4.11
CA LEU A 4 -35.44 -42.90 5.16
C LEU A 4 -34.03 -42.93 5.79
N ASP A 5 -33.42 -44.11 5.84
CA ASP A 5 -32.04 -44.35 6.28
C ASP A 5 -31.00 -43.70 5.36
N ALA A 6 -31.22 -43.73 4.04
CA ALA A 6 -30.32 -43.09 3.08
C ALA A 6 -30.37 -41.56 3.18
N ALA A 7 -31.55 -40.99 3.43
CA ALA A 7 -31.70 -39.55 3.64
C ALA A 7 -31.00 -39.08 4.94
N LEU A 8 -31.11 -39.85 6.02
CA LEU A 8 -30.44 -39.56 7.29
C LEU A 8 -28.91 -39.69 7.19
N GLY A 9 -28.41 -40.71 6.47
CA GLY A 9 -26.97 -40.87 6.23
C GLY A 9 -26.34 -39.71 5.47
N VAL A 10 -27.04 -39.19 4.44
CA VAL A 10 -26.59 -38.02 3.68
C VAL A 10 -26.56 -36.78 4.57
N LEU A 11 -27.61 -36.53 5.36
CA LEU A 11 -27.66 -35.39 6.27
C LEU A 11 -26.55 -35.45 7.34
N PHE A 12 -26.26 -36.63 7.87
CA PHE A 12 -25.21 -36.82 8.87
C PHE A 12 -23.81 -36.61 8.28
N GLY A 13 -23.55 -37.14 7.08
CA GLY A 13 -22.29 -36.92 6.35
C GLY A 13 -22.06 -35.44 6.00
N LEU A 14 -23.12 -34.72 5.62
CA LEU A 14 -23.07 -33.29 5.29
C LEU A 14 -22.81 -32.43 6.54
N ALA A 15 -23.44 -32.78 7.67
CA ALA A 15 -23.21 -32.10 8.95
C ALA A 15 -21.77 -32.30 9.46
N LEU A 16 -21.23 -33.52 9.37
CA LEU A 16 -19.84 -33.79 9.76
C LEU A 16 -18.82 -33.17 8.81
N GLY A 17 -19.08 -33.18 7.50
CA GLY A 17 -18.22 -32.55 6.49
C GLY A 17 -18.12 -31.04 6.67
N LEU A 18 -19.25 -30.36 6.88
CA LEU A 18 -19.29 -28.91 7.12
C LEU A 18 -18.74 -28.54 8.51
N GLY A 19 -19.07 -29.30 9.55
CA GLY A 19 -18.56 -29.07 10.90
C GLY A 19 -17.04 -29.23 11.01
N GLY A 20 -16.49 -30.27 10.39
CA GLY A 20 -15.04 -30.52 10.36
C GLY A 20 -14.27 -29.44 9.59
N ALA A 21 -14.79 -29.01 8.43
CA ALA A 21 -14.19 -27.93 7.65
C ALA A 21 -14.20 -26.59 8.40
N ALA A 22 -15.30 -26.25 9.09
CA ALA A 22 -15.41 -25.02 9.88
C ALA A 22 -14.41 -24.98 11.04
N VAL A 23 -14.19 -26.10 11.73
CA VAL A 23 -13.21 -26.18 12.83
C VAL A 23 -11.78 -26.05 12.30
N TRP A 24 -11.46 -26.68 11.17
CA TRP A 24 -10.12 -26.62 10.57
C TRP A 24 -9.79 -25.20 10.08
N ILE A 25 -10.71 -24.56 9.37
CA ILE A 25 -10.60 -23.16 8.92
C ILE A 25 -10.48 -22.22 10.14
N GLY A 26 -11.30 -22.42 11.18
CA GLY A 26 -11.26 -21.64 12.41
C GLY A 26 -9.94 -21.72 13.18
N ARG A 27 -9.27 -22.88 13.18
CA ARG A 27 -7.95 -23.03 13.83
C ARG A 27 -6.84 -22.38 13.02
N HIS A 28 -6.88 -22.50 11.69
CA HIS A 28 -5.83 -21.94 10.84
C HIS A 28 -5.89 -20.41 10.81
N THR A 29 -7.10 -19.85 10.68
CA THR A 29 -7.34 -18.40 10.73
C THR A 29 -6.89 -17.79 12.05
N ARG A 30 -7.14 -18.44 13.20
CA ARG A 30 -6.68 -17.95 14.51
C ARG A 30 -5.16 -17.88 14.69
N ARG A 31 -4.38 -18.66 13.95
CA ARG A 31 -2.91 -18.54 13.97
C ARG A 31 -2.47 -17.34 13.16
N VAL A 32 -2.94 -17.23 11.92
CA VAL A 32 -2.63 -16.11 11.03
C VAL A 32 -3.02 -14.77 11.66
N TRP A 33 -4.20 -14.69 12.27
CA TRP A 33 -4.65 -13.49 12.97
C TRP A 33 -3.72 -13.08 14.12
N ARG A 34 -3.23 -14.05 14.92
CA ARG A 34 -2.30 -13.76 16.01
C ARG A 34 -0.95 -13.28 15.51
N GLU A 35 -0.42 -13.92 14.47
CA GLU A 35 0.83 -13.51 13.84
C GLU A 35 0.72 -12.09 13.25
N GLN A 36 -0.42 -11.75 12.64
CA GLN A 36 -0.68 -10.40 12.15
C GLN A 36 -0.76 -9.36 13.28
N LEU A 37 -1.47 -9.67 14.37
CA LEU A 37 -1.57 -8.80 15.56
C LEU A 37 -0.20 -8.54 16.20
N GLU A 38 0.64 -9.58 16.29
CA GLU A 38 1.99 -9.46 16.83
C GLU A 38 2.87 -8.57 15.94
N LEU A 39 2.79 -8.76 14.62
CA LEU A 39 3.51 -7.95 13.66
C LEU A 39 3.04 -6.50 13.67
N GLU A 40 1.74 -6.26 13.76
CA GLU A 40 1.16 -4.92 13.88
C GLU A 40 1.64 -4.21 15.15
N THR A 41 1.64 -4.93 16.28
CA THR A 41 2.12 -4.41 17.56
C THR A 41 3.61 -4.05 17.49
N ARG A 42 4.42 -4.91 16.86
CA ARG A 42 5.87 -4.71 16.73
C ARG A 42 6.18 -3.51 15.83
N LEU A 43 5.48 -3.38 14.70
CA LEU A 43 5.62 -2.23 13.81
C LEU A 43 5.25 -0.93 14.52
N ARG A 44 4.09 -0.91 15.21
CA ARG A 44 3.63 0.28 15.93
C ARG A 44 4.58 0.73 17.03
N ARG A 45 5.20 -0.21 17.75
CA ARG A 45 6.11 0.12 18.86
C ARG A 45 7.53 0.46 18.42
N VAL A 46 8.04 -0.17 17.36
CA VAL A 46 9.46 -0.09 17.00
C VAL A 46 9.69 0.71 15.73
N VAL A 47 8.91 0.45 14.68
CA VAL A 47 9.19 0.97 13.35
C VAL A 47 8.53 2.33 13.13
N VAL A 48 7.26 2.48 13.49
CA VAL A 48 6.51 3.73 13.32
C VAL A 48 7.22 4.92 13.99
N PRO A 49 7.69 4.86 15.25
CA PRO A 49 8.35 6.01 15.88
C PRO A 49 9.67 6.39 15.20
N VAL A 50 10.39 5.41 14.65
CA VAL A 50 11.65 5.66 13.91
C VAL A 50 11.35 6.37 12.60
N LEU A 51 10.32 5.92 11.87
CA LEU A 51 9.91 6.55 10.62
C LEU A 51 9.31 7.93 10.84
N GLU A 52 8.49 8.13 11.88
CA GLU A 52 7.96 9.44 12.24
C GLU A 52 9.09 10.42 12.55
N ARG A 53 10.08 10.00 13.35
CA ARG A 53 11.23 10.86 13.66
C ARG A 53 12.07 11.17 12.42
N ARG A 54 12.20 10.23 11.48
CA ARG A 54 12.87 10.47 10.20
C ARG A 54 12.07 11.44 9.33
N ALA A 55 10.75 11.28 9.26
CA ALA A 55 9.85 12.18 8.56
C ALA A 55 9.90 13.60 9.14
N ASP A 56 10.03 13.75 10.46
CA ASP A 56 10.27 15.03 11.12
C ASP A 56 11.58 15.69 10.69
N VAL A 57 12.67 14.92 10.70
CA VAL A 57 14.01 15.42 10.31
C VAL A 57 14.03 15.86 8.84
N LEU A 58 13.31 15.15 7.97
CA LEU A 58 13.21 15.48 6.54
C LEU A 58 12.15 16.55 6.24
N GLY A 59 11.40 17.03 7.24
CA GLY A 59 10.38 18.06 7.07
C GLY A 59 9.13 17.60 6.31
N VAL A 60 8.83 16.30 6.30
CA VAL A 60 7.63 15.76 5.62
C VAL A 60 6.36 16.36 6.27
N PRO A 61 5.41 16.94 5.51
CA PRO A 61 4.20 17.54 6.06
C PRO A 61 3.31 16.51 6.79
N PRO A 62 2.69 16.85 7.94
CA PRO A 62 1.82 15.92 8.68
C PRO A 62 0.67 15.33 7.86
N SER A 63 0.13 16.11 6.91
CA SER A 63 -0.93 15.68 6.00
C SER A 63 -0.50 14.54 5.06
N GLU A 64 0.80 14.43 4.75
CA GLU A 64 1.36 13.40 3.86
C GLU A 64 1.83 12.14 4.61
N ARG A 65 1.83 12.17 5.95
CA ARG A 65 2.33 11.06 6.79
C ARG A 65 1.34 9.92 7.01
N GLY A 66 0.16 9.98 6.40
CA GLY A 66 -0.85 8.92 6.53
C GLY A 66 -1.49 8.84 7.92
N VAL A 67 -1.64 9.97 8.64
CA VAL A 67 -2.19 10.04 10.01
C VAL A 67 -3.61 9.45 10.12
N SER A 68 -4.38 9.46 9.04
CA SER A 68 -5.73 8.87 8.97
C SER A 68 -5.76 7.37 8.64
N VAL A 69 -4.60 6.74 8.43
CA VAL A 69 -4.53 5.34 7.99
C VAL A 69 -4.66 4.40 9.18
N GLU A 70 -5.66 3.53 9.13
CA GLU A 70 -5.91 2.55 10.18
C GLU A 70 -5.00 1.32 10.02
N GLY A 71 -4.31 0.97 11.10
CA GLY A 71 -3.38 -0.16 11.16
C GLY A 71 -1.90 0.24 11.04
N ALA A 72 -1.03 -0.47 11.77
CA ALA A 72 0.40 -0.12 11.80
C ALA A 72 1.14 -0.42 10.48
N VAL A 73 0.77 -1.49 9.78
CA VAL A 73 1.36 -1.85 8.48
C VAL A 73 1.12 -0.76 7.43
N PRO A 74 -0.13 -0.36 7.12
CA PRO A 74 -0.37 0.64 6.10
C PRO A 74 0.15 2.03 6.50
N LEU A 75 0.16 2.37 7.80
CA LEU A 75 0.83 3.58 8.30
C LEU A 75 2.34 3.55 8.02
N THR A 76 3.00 2.42 8.28
CA THR A 76 4.44 2.24 8.01
C THR A 76 4.76 2.43 6.52
N LEU A 77 3.93 1.87 5.64
CA LEU A 77 4.08 2.02 4.19
C LEU A 77 3.85 3.47 3.73
N ALA A 78 2.83 4.14 4.28
CA ALA A 78 2.55 5.54 3.98
C ALA A 78 3.73 6.45 4.39
N LEU A 79 4.26 6.27 5.61
CA LEU A 79 5.43 7.01 6.09
C LEU A 79 6.67 6.75 5.22
N ALA A 80 6.96 5.49 4.89
CA ALA A 80 8.10 5.16 4.04
C ALA A 80 7.99 5.78 2.63
N ALA A 81 6.79 5.76 2.04
CA ALA A 81 6.55 6.38 0.74
C ALA A 81 6.71 7.91 0.79
N ALA A 82 6.16 8.56 1.83
CA ALA A 82 6.27 9.99 2.00
C ALA A 82 7.71 10.46 2.23
N ILE A 83 8.47 9.71 3.05
CA ILE A 83 9.91 9.94 3.25
C ILE A 83 10.67 9.82 1.94
N LYS A 84 10.44 8.74 1.18
CA LYS A 84 11.11 8.53 -0.10
C LYS A 84 10.83 9.65 -1.10
N LYS A 85 9.56 10.05 -1.23
CA LYS A 85 9.15 11.17 -2.09
C LYS A 85 9.85 12.48 -1.70
N GLN A 86 10.03 12.72 -0.40
CA GLN A 86 10.71 13.91 0.10
C GLN A 86 12.23 13.84 -0.11
N GLU A 87 12.85 12.67 0.05
CA GLU A 87 14.28 12.49 -0.26
C GLU A 87 14.54 12.72 -1.76
N GLU A 88 13.67 12.21 -2.65
CA GLU A 88 13.76 12.43 -4.10
C GLU A 88 13.57 13.90 -4.50
N SER A 89 12.72 14.67 -3.80
CA SER A 89 12.54 16.10 -4.09
C SER A 89 13.73 16.94 -3.65
N VAL A 90 14.40 16.56 -2.57
CA VAL A 90 15.64 17.20 -2.10
C VAL A 90 16.81 16.94 -3.05
N ASP A 91 16.88 15.74 -3.65
CA ASP A 91 17.91 15.37 -4.64
C ASP A 91 17.71 16.00 -6.03
N LEU A 92 16.58 16.69 -6.28
CA LEU A 92 16.31 17.45 -7.51
C LEU A 92 16.27 18.97 -7.26
N PRO A 93 17.36 19.60 -6.75
CA PRO A 93 17.38 21.02 -6.39
C PRO A 93 17.24 21.98 -7.59
N PHE A 94 17.17 21.46 -8.81
CA PHE A 94 17.09 22.23 -10.07
C PHE A 94 15.82 21.91 -10.88
N GLY A 95 14.79 21.30 -10.27
CA GLY A 95 13.52 21.05 -10.96
C GLY A 95 12.94 22.32 -11.60
N ASP A 96 12.95 23.41 -10.85
CA ASP A 96 12.49 24.73 -11.32
C ASP A 96 13.30 25.24 -12.51
N THR A 97 14.62 25.04 -12.52
CA THR A 97 15.48 25.47 -13.63
C THR A 97 15.29 24.59 -14.88
N VAL A 98 15.01 23.30 -14.71
CA VAL A 98 14.70 22.40 -15.84
C VAL A 98 13.33 22.72 -16.44
N GLU A 99 12.32 23.01 -15.63
CA GLU A 99 11.00 23.41 -16.12
C GLU A 99 11.03 24.76 -16.85
N VAL A 100 11.79 25.73 -16.34
CA VAL A 100 12.00 27.03 -17.01
C VAL A 100 12.73 26.84 -18.34
N ALA A 101 13.82 26.04 -18.36
CA ALA A 101 14.56 25.76 -19.59
C ALA A 101 13.70 25.05 -20.64
N ARG A 102 12.82 24.14 -20.20
CA ARG A 102 11.87 23.46 -21.10
C ARG A 102 10.84 24.42 -21.68
N ALA A 103 10.25 25.27 -20.84
CA ALA A 103 9.26 26.26 -21.29
C ALA A 103 9.86 27.27 -22.28
N GLU A 104 11.15 27.60 -22.13
CA GLU A 104 11.86 28.48 -23.05
C GLU A 104 12.17 27.79 -24.39
N LEU A 105 12.59 26.52 -24.36
CA LEU A 105 12.81 25.71 -25.55
C LEU A 105 11.51 25.51 -26.36
N ASP A 106 10.39 25.23 -25.69
CA ASP A 106 9.09 25.05 -26.34
C ASP A 106 8.63 26.34 -27.06
N ARG A 107 8.82 27.51 -26.45
CA ARG A 107 8.59 28.81 -27.13
C ARG A 107 9.49 29.02 -28.32
N GLU A 108 10.77 28.65 -28.22
CA GLU A 108 11.70 28.79 -29.34
C GLU A 108 11.27 27.89 -30.52
N LEU A 109 10.85 26.65 -30.24
CA LEU A 109 10.34 25.71 -31.25
C LEU A 109 9.04 26.18 -31.90
N GLU A 110 8.12 26.80 -31.16
CA GLU A 110 6.89 27.40 -31.72
C GLU A 110 7.18 28.64 -32.57
N SER A 111 8.20 29.42 -32.20
CA SER A 111 8.59 30.63 -32.92
C SER A 111 9.41 30.35 -34.20
N ARG A 112 9.94 29.13 -34.37
CA ARG A 112 10.70 28.76 -35.56
C ARG A 112 9.74 28.57 -36.75
N PRO A 113 9.88 29.34 -37.83
CA PRO A 113 9.08 29.11 -39.03
C PRO A 113 9.37 27.70 -39.53
N ARG A 114 8.33 26.89 -39.75
CA ARG A 114 8.47 25.59 -40.42
C ARG A 114 9.18 25.84 -41.74
N ARG A 115 10.42 25.38 -41.85
CA ARG A 115 11.14 25.43 -43.12
C ARG A 115 10.26 24.67 -44.12
N PRO A 116 9.78 25.30 -45.21
CA PRO A 116 9.07 24.56 -46.23
C PRO A 116 10.05 23.51 -46.74
N GLU A 117 9.66 22.24 -46.62
CA GLU A 117 10.46 21.15 -47.17
C GLU A 117 10.59 21.40 -48.68
N GLU A 118 11.83 21.64 -49.11
CA GLU A 118 12.18 21.87 -50.50
C GLU A 118 11.87 20.58 -51.29
N THR A 119 10.72 20.59 -51.98
CA THR A 119 10.40 19.71 -53.11
C THR A 119 11.19 20.08 -54.36
#